data_AF-A0A959AXE5-F1
#
_entry.id   AF-A0A959AXE5-F1
#
_cell.length_a   1.000
_cell.length_b   1.000
_cell.length_c   1.000
_cell.angle_alpha   90.00
_cell.angle_beta   90.00
_cell.angle_gamma   90.00
#
_symmetry.space_group_name_H-M   'P 1'
#
loop_
_entity.id
_entity.type
_entity.pdbx_description
1 polymer ?
#
loop_
_entity_poly.entity_id
_entity_poly.type
_entity_poly.pdbx_seq_one_letter_code
_entity_poly.pdbx_strand_id
1 'polypeptide(L)'
;MNNLFTIRFSSCILAAFLFFAGMTALNAQTFTNGKVEDSDGCNWPWNVLAYNSNNEIFGFYEKNSTYKLVKWTGSSWASQGSFTAAAVGSAVGRGSGWNASDDVDMAIDGNNNIHVVFRMGATGACCNQRRGVFYAKSTNNGSSWNFTEIETFADPNGWKNTDDPAIAIGPNNNPHVVFNFTDSNNPRQYAVRYTAFNGSSWSTVENAWSQTGVSNEVSYATIDIDSNNKPHVAFQRETNGTGCDGGLWYTNKTGASWSGPTVIQAGAGDCSNRITAGEYPNLQVGANNKVYIVSYNYQSKIFLSTNASGSWVNTQVNGNLTGTVRAHAFNINANGDFFISYNANGDYKYAYKGASDNSWSIGTLHAKGGFSTLASTARSAILTDNGRAMGFCDAVSGSCSSTPRQLRYASGNLAPCTDTDNDGICDDTDTDDDNDGISDTAEAACGSNPLNSASTCEICDGLDNDLDSSTDEGFADTDSDGIADCVDLDDDNDGISDAAEAACGSNSLNSNSTCEICDGLDNDLDSSTDEGFTDTDQDGIADCVDTDDDNDGVADANDSEPLNRYACRDADNDGCDDCSSGTDAPNNDGTDTDGDGLCDTGDAGDDNDGGAYTTENEALNRYACRDADNDGCDDCSS
;
A
#
# COMPACT_ATOMS: atom_id res chain seq x y z
N MET A 1 65.03 28.51 46.03
CA MET A 1 63.64 28.92 45.73
C MET A 1 63.29 28.30 44.38
N ASN A 2 63.04 27.00 44.36
CA ASN A 2 61.74 26.32 44.49
C ASN A 2 60.87 26.43 43.22
N ASN A 3 60.72 25.25 42.59
CA ASN A 3 59.66 24.74 41.72
C ASN A 3 59.65 25.13 40.23
N LEU A 4 60.35 24.30 39.43
CA LEU A 4 59.87 23.85 38.11
C LEU A 4 59.95 22.31 38.11
N PHE A 5 58.81 21.63 38.01
CA PHE A 5 58.78 20.17 37.86
C PHE A 5 58.61 19.81 36.38
N THR A 6 59.62 19.14 35.86
CA THR A 6 59.71 18.54 34.52
C THR A 6 58.86 17.26 34.45
N ILE A 7 58.01 17.11 33.43
CA ILE A 7 57.41 15.83 33.04
C ILE A 7 58.28 15.25 31.91
N ARG A 8 58.79 14.03 32.12
CA ARG A 8 59.59 13.28 31.14
C ARG A 8 58.70 12.37 30.30
N PHE A 9 58.91 12.39 28.98
CA PHE A 9 58.53 11.31 28.07
C PHE A 9 59.54 10.16 28.16
N SER A 10 59.06 8.92 28.05
CA SER A 10 59.87 7.81 27.57
C SER A 10 59.00 6.86 26.76
N SER A 11 59.43 6.63 25.52
CA SER A 11 58.79 5.79 24.51
C SER A 11 59.04 4.31 24.78
N CYS A 12 58.02 3.47 24.63
CA CYS A 12 58.20 2.10 24.15
C CYS A 12 56.94 1.67 23.38
N ILE A 13 57.13 1.41 22.10
CA ILE A 13 56.14 0.89 21.15
C ILE A 13 56.02 -0.62 21.38
N LEU A 14 54.83 -1.13 21.65
CA LEU A 14 54.41 -2.43 21.14
C LEU A 14 52.88 -2.50 21.05
N ALA A 15 52.41 -2.80 19.83
CA ALA A 15 51.02 -2.82 19.42
C ALA A 15 50.17 -3.78 20.27
N ALA A 16 49.03 -3.29 20.74
CA ALA A 16 47.88 -4.10 21.09
C ALA A 16 46.69 -3.56 20.28
N PHE A 17 46.21 -4.42 19.39
CA PHE A 17 45.02 -4.26 18.57
C PHE A 17 43.86 -3.64 19.38
N LEU A 18 43.42 -2.44 19.00
CA LEU A 18 42.09 -1.99 19.33
C LEU A 18 41.11 -2.76 18.46
N PHE A 19 40.53 -3.83 19.01
CA PHE A 19 39.17 -4.21 18.66
C PHE A 19 38.25 -3.14 19.25
N PHE A 20 37.96 -2.09 18.49
CA PHE A 20 36.70 -1.38 18.67
C PHE A 20 35.62 -2.34 18.14
N ALA A 21 35.09 -3.19 19.01
CA ALA A 21 33.77 -3.75 18.77
C ALA A 21 32.82 -2.56 18.72
N GLY A 22 32.15 -2.37 17.58
CA GLY A 22 31.17 -1.33 17.39
C GLY A 22 30.10 -1.42 18.46
N MET A 23 30.15 -0.51 19.43
CA MET A 23 28.93 0.00 20.02
C MET A 23 28.43 1.07 19.04
N THR A 24 27.67 0.65 18.04
CA THR A 24 26.64 1.54 17.52
C THR A 24 25.77 1.88 18.72
N ALA A 25 25.84 3.11 19.19
CA ALA A 25 24.81 3.63 20.06
C ALA A 25 23.52 3.51 19.24
N LEU A 26 22.60 2.61 19.65
CA LEU A 26 21.24 2.66 19.12
C LEU A 26 20.79 4.11 19.27
N ASN A 27 20.40 4.73 18.16
CA ASN A 27 19.67 5.99 18.17
C ASN A 27 18.56 5.87 19.24
N ALA A 28 18.34 6.95 19.99
CA ALA A 28 17.33 6.95 21.05
C ALA A 28 15.98 6.57 20.42
N GLN A 29 15.57 5.30 20.58
CA GLN A 29 14.35 4.78 19.98
C GLN A 29 13.17 5.63 20.45
N THR A 30 12.57 6.34 19.51
CA THR A 30 11.42 7.22 19.74
C THR A 30 10.17 6.37 19.78
N PHE A 31 9.50 6.37 20.93
CA PHE A 31 8.22 5.69 21.10
C PHE A 31 7.08 6.69 21.04
N THR A 32 6.15 6.48 20.12
CA THR A 32 4.86 7.19 20.08
C THR A 32 3.94 6.57 21.12
N ASN A 33 3.37 7.41 21.98
CA ASN A 33 2.42 7.00 23.01
C ASN A 33 1.11 7.79 22.89
N GLY A 34 0.00 7.13 23.20
CA GLY A 34 -1.32 7.71 23.03
C GLY A 34 -2.38 7.04 23.89
N LYS A 35 -3.59 7.60 23.84
CA LYS A 35 -4.78 7.02 24.50
C LYS A 35 -5.60 6.28 23.47
N VAL A 36 -5.97 5.03 23.78
CA VAL A 36 -6.94 4.25 23.00
C VAL A 36 -8.34 4.66 23.43
N GLU A 37 -8.64 4.52 24.72
CA GLU A 37 -9.97 4.82 25.27
C GLU A 37 -9.93 5.04 26.79
N ASP A 38 -10.90 5.78 27.35
CA ASP A 38 -11.14 5.81 28.80
C ASP A 38 -11.96 4.58 29.24
N SER A 39 -11.64 4.01 30.41
CA SER A 39 -12.37 2.90 31.01
C SER A 39 -13.59 3.37 31.83
N ASP A 40 -14.34 2.43 32.38
CA ASP A 40 -15.52 2.71 33.20
C ASP A 40 -15.14 2.94 34.66
N GLY A 41 -14.53 4.09 34.92
CA GLY A 41 -14.10 4.49 36.25
C GLY A 41 -12.83 3.77 36.70
N CYS A 42 -12.90 3.04 37.81
CA CYS A 42 -11.72 2.37 38.40
C CYS A 42 -11.46 0.96 37.84
N ASN A 43 -12.30 0.46 36.93
CA ASN A 43 -12.16 -0.88 36.36
C ASN A 43 -10.88 -1.00 35.53
N TRP A 44 -10.23 -2.16 35.62
CA TRP A 44 -9.01 -2.45 34.90
C TRP A 44 -9.34 -2.73 33.43
N PRO A 45 -8.76 -1.99 32.47
CA PRO A 45 -8.99 -2.26 31.07
C PRO A 45 -8.12 -3.44 30.64
N TRP A 46 -8.50 -4.66 31.02
CA TRP A 46 -7.84 -5.84 30.48
C TRP A 46 -8.00 -5.84 28.96
N ASN A 47 -6.91 -6.22 28.32
CA ASN A 47 -6.73 -6.03 26.91
C ASN A 47 -5.76 -7.08 26.38
N VAL A 48 -5.84 -7.28 25.08
CA VAL A 48 -4.93 -8.13 24.34
C VAL A 48 -4.61 -7.48 22.99
N LEU A 49 -3.36 -7.61 22.59
CA LEU A 49 -2.83 -7.31 21.27
C LEU A 49 -2.51 -8.62 20.57
N ALA A 50 -2.80 -8.67 19.28
CA ALA A 50 -2.29 -9.70 18.38
C ALA A 50 -1.96 -9.05 17.03
N TYR A 51 -1.10 -9.69 16.25
CA TYR A 51 -0.83 -9.29 14.88
C TYR A 51 -0.99 -10.48 13.94
N ASN A 52 -1.24 -10.20 12.66
CA ASN A 52 -1.37 -11.24 11.64
C ASN A 52 -0.10 -11.38 10.80
N SER A 53 -0.10 -12.30 9.84
CA SER A 53 1.05 -12.53 8.94
C SER A 53 1.43 -11.33 8.08
N ASN A 54 0.54 -10.35 7.95
CA ASN A 54 0.78 -9.10 7.21
C ASN A 54 1.29 -7.99 8.14
N ASN A 55 1.70 -8.31 9.38
CA ASN A 55 2.09 -7.35 10.42
C ASN A 55 0.99 -6.34 10.81
N GLU A 56 -0.27 -6.61 10.46
CA GLU A 56 -1.39 -5.77 10.87
C GLU A 56 -1.72 -6.03 12.34
N ILE A 57 -1.81 -4.97 13.13
CA ILE A 57 -1.95 -5.04 14.57
C ILE A 57 -3.40 -4.81 14.99
N PHE A 58 -3.90 -5.69 15.86
CA PHE A 58 -5.25 -5.64 16.41
C PHE A 58 -5.21 -5.57 17.93
N GLY A 59 -6.16 -4.85 18.50
CA GLY A 59 -6.41 -4.77 19.93
C GLY A 59 -7.83 -5.22 20.26
N PHE A 60 -7.99 -5.96 21.35
CA PHE A 60 -9.29 -6.41 21.85
C PHE A 60 -9.40 -6.16 23.35
N TYR A 61 -10.52 -5.59 23.79
CA TYR A 61 -10.77 -5.21 25.18
C TYR A 61 -12.27 -5.08 25.48
N GLU A 62 -12.60 -5.03 26.76
CA GLU A 62 -13.97 -4.84 27.27
C GLU A 62 -14.18 -3.39 27.73
N LYS A 63 -15.37 -2.85 27.45
CA LYS A 63 -15.88 -1.60 28.03
C LYS A 63 -17.40 -1.59 28.04
N ASN A 64 -18.01 -1.20 29.15
CA ASN A 64 -19.46 -1.05 29.35
C ASN A 64 -20.26 -2.29 28.91
N SER A 65 -19.81 -3.47 29.33
CA SER A 65 -20.37 -4.77 28.93
C SER A 65 -20.34 -5.04 27.41
N THR A 66 -19.42 -4.39 26.72
CA THR A 66 -19.21 -4.47 25.27
C THR A 66 -17.76 -4.84 24.99
N TYR A 67 -17.57 -5.91 24.23
CA TYR A 67 -16.27 -6.29 23.69
C TYR A 67 -16.00 -5.53 22.41
N LYS A 68 -14.83 -4.92 22.30
CA LYS A 68 -14.44 -4.04 21.20
C LYS A 68 -13.18 -4.55 20.54
N LEU A 69 -13.18 -4.54 19.21
CA LEU A 69 -12.03 -4.82 18.37
C LEU A 69 -11.58 -3.52 17.69
N VAL A 70 -10.28 -3.26 17.74
CA VAL A 70 -9.62 -2.12 17.08
C VAL A 70 -8.44 -2.61 16.25
N LYS A 71 -8.09 -1.86 15.19
CA LYS A 71 -6.93 -2.11 14.33
C LYS A 71 -6.04 -0.87 14.31
N TRP A 72 -4.74 -1.06 14.34
CA TRP A 72 -3.76 0.00 14.21
C TRP A 72 -3.69 0.50 12.76
N THR A 73 -3.65 1.82 12.56
CA THR A 73 -3.61 2.47 11.24
C THR A 73 -2.22 2.97 10.86
N GLY A 74 -1.18 2.62 11.62
CA GLY A 74 0.15 3.23 11.51
C GLY A 74 0.37 4.38 12.49
N SER A 75 -0.68 5.16 12.79
CA SER A 75 -0.62 6.32 13.68
C SER A 75 -1.72 6.38 14.75
N SER A 76 -2.82 5.64 14.56
CA SER A 76 -4.00 5.67 15.44
C SER A 76 -4.74 4.33 15.49
N TRP A 77 -5.80 4.24 16.30
CA TRP A 77 -6.64 3.04 16.42
C TRP A 77 -8.00 3.23 15.76
N ALA A 78 -8.30 2.42 14.74
CA ALA A 78 -9.59 2.38 14.07
C ALA A 78 -10.49 1.27 14.65
N SER A 79 -11.76 1.57 14.91
CA SER A 79 -12.72 0.54 15.33
C SER A 79 -13.03 -0.41 14.18
N GLN A 80 -12.96 -1.71 14.46
CA GLN A 80 -13.24 -2.77 13.49
C GLN A 80 -14.60 -3.42 13.72
N GLY A 81 -15.00 -3.55 14.99
CA GLY A 81 -16.28 -4.13 15.35
C GLY A 81 -16.45 -4.24 16.86
N SER A 82 -17.66 -4.61 17.28
CA SER A 82 -17.97 -4.86 18.68
C SER A 82 -19.16 -5.78 18.86
N PHE A 83 -19.28 -6.40 20.03
CA PHE A 83 -20.45 -7.16 20.42
C PHE A 83 -20.68 -7.07 21.94
N THR A 84 -21.95 -7.17 22.37
CA THR A 84 -22.31 -7.10 23.78
C THR A 84 -22.42 -8.48 24.40
N ALA A 85 -22.19 -8.60 25.71
CA ALA A 85 -22.43 -9.85 26.45
C ALA A 85 -23.88 -10.36 26.29
N ALA A 86 -24.85 -9.45 26.20
CA ALA A 86 -26.24 -9.78 25.94
C ALA A 86 -26.46 -10.41 24.54
N ALA A 87 -25.73 -9.95 23.52
CA ALA A 87 -25.79 -10.51 22.17
C ALA A 87 -25.22 -11.93 22.14
N VAL A 88 -24.09 -12.17 22.84
CA VAL A 88 -23.50 -13.51 22.99
C VAL A 88 -24.50 -14.45 23.67
N GLY A 89 -25.06 -14.03 24.82
CA GLY A 89 -26.03 -14.81 25.57
C GLY A 89 -27.27 -15.15 24.75
N SER A 90 -27.74 -14.23 23.92
CA SER A 90 -28.87 -14.48 23.01
C SER A 90 -28.50 -15.49 21.91
N ALA A 91 -27.32 -15.35 21.30
CA ALA A 91 -26.84 -16.23 20.23
C ALA A 91 -26.65 -17.68 20.70
N VAL A 92 -26.22 -17.89 21.95
CA VAL A 92 -26.05 -19.23 22.54
C VAL A 92 -27.31 -19.76 23.26
N GLY A 93 -28.46 -19.10 23.10
CA GLY A 93 -29.73 -19.57 23.66
C GLY A 93 -29.87 -19.39 25.18
N ARG A 94 -29.16 -18.41 25.77
CA ARG A 94 -29.13 -18.09 27.20
C ARG A 94 -29.76 -16.74 27.58
N GLY A 95 -30.29 -16.00 26.61
CA GLY A 95 -30.95 -14.71 26.84
C GLY A 95 -29.99 -13.56 27.13
N SER A 96 -30.51 -12.39 27.54
CA SER A 96 -29.77 -11.12 27.58
C SER A 96 -29.16 -10.73 28.93
N GLY A 97 -29.33 -11.54 29.99
CA GLY A 97 -28.95 -11.18 31.36
C GLY A 97 -27.46 -11.29 31.71
N TRP A 98 -26.55 -11.12 30.75
CA TRP A 98 -25.11 -11.34 30.92
C TRP A 98 -24.31 -10.04 30.93
N ASN A 99 -23.27 -10.01 31.76
CA ASN A 99 -22.23 -8.99 31.82
C ASN A 99 -20.94 -9.55 31.23
N ALA A 100 -20.21 -8.68 30.54
CA ALA A 100 -18.87 -8.96 30.09
C ALA A 100 -17.92 -8.97 31.30
N SER A 101 -16.92 -9.85 31.25
CA SER A 101 -15.72 -9.76 32.08
C SER A 101 -14.59 -9.17 31.25
N ASP A 102 -13.66 -8.53 31.95
CA ASP A 102 -12.39 -8.03 31.44
C ASP A 102 -11.40 -9.17 31.11
N ASP A 103 -11.60 -10.39 31.64
CA ASP A 103 -10.85 -11.60 31.27
C ASP A 103 -11.03 -11.97 29.77
N VAL A 104 -10.13 -11.47 28.92
CA VAL A 104 -10.12 -11.66 27.46
C VAL A 104 -8.75 -12.08 26.94
N ASP A 105 -8.74 -12.85 25.87
CA ASP A 105 -7.55 -13.18 25.09
C ASP A 105 -7.89 -13.34 23.59
N MET A 106 -6.92 -13.16 22.72
CA MET A 106 -7.11 -13.09 21.26
C MET A 106 -5.95 -13.73 20.52
N ALA A 107 -6.27 -14.40 19.42
CA ALA A 107 -5.30 -14.85 18.44
C ALA A 107 -5.86 -14.71 17.01
N ILE A 108 -4.98 -14.67 16.02
CA ILE A 108 -5.34 -14.53 14.61
C ILE A 108 -4.82 -15.76 13.87
N ASP A 109 -5.67 -16.40 13.06
CA ASP A 109 -5.28 -17.57 12.27
C ASP A 109 -4.58 -17.17 10.96
N GLY A 110 -3.95 -18.13 10.28
CA GLY A 110 -3.24 -17.88 9.02
C GLY A 110 -4.13 -17.45 7.85
N ASN A 111 -5.45 -17.45 8.03
CA ASN A 111 -6.42 -16.93 7.06
C ASN A 111 -6.95 -15.53 7.47
N ASN A 112 -6.26 -14.85 8.41
CA ASN A 112 -6.65 -13.57 8.98
C ASN A 112 -8.00 -13.58 9.72
N ASN A 113 -8.50 -14.74 10.14
CA ASN A 113 -9.67 -14.79 11.00
C ASN A 113 -9.29 -14.44 12.43
N ILE A 114 -10.17 -13.69 13.09
CA ILE A 114 -9.98 -13.25 14.47
C ILE A 114 -10.68 -14.22 15.40
N HIS A 115 -9.93 -14.75 16.35
CA HIS A 115 -10.40 -15.65 17.39
C HIS A 115 -10.26 -14.95 18.74
N VAL A 116 -11.35 -14.85 19.48
CA VAL A 116 -11.33 -14.30 20.83
C VAL A 116 -11.93 -15.30 21.80
N VAL A 117 -11.32 -15.39 22.98
CA VAL A 117 -11.89 -16.08 24.12
C VAL A 117 -12.10 -15.07 25.23
N PHE A 118 -13.20 -15.21 25.94
CA PHE A 118 -13.58 -14.26 26.98
C PHE A 118 -14.49 -14.92 28.00
N ARG A 119 -14.50 -14.35 29.20
CA ARG A 119 -15.39 -14.79 30.26
C ARG A 119 -16.62 -13.89 30.35
N MET A 120 -17.78 -14.49 30.60
CA MET A 120 -19.02 -13.75 30.91
C MET A 120 -19.66 -14.26 32.21
N GLY A 121 -20.46 -13.41 32.86
CA GLY A 121 -21.26 -13.79 34.02
C GLY A 121 -22.63 -13.10 34.06
N ALA A 122 -23.67 -13.76 34.57
CA ALA A 122 -25.00 -13.15 34.66
C ALA A 122 -25.05 -11.92 35.61
N THR A 123 -26.00 -11.00 35.38
CA THR A 123 -26.20 -9.72 36.09
C THR A 123 -26.72 -9.88 37.52
N GLY A 124 -25.96 -9.45 38.54
CA GLY A 124 -26.42 -9.25 39.93
C GLY A 124 -25.80 -10.20 40.98
N ALA A 125 -24.97 -9.68 41.87
CA ALA A 125 -24.17 -10.48 42.81
C ALA A 125 -24.97 -11.32 43.84
N CYS A 126 -25.52 -12.48 43.48
CA CYS A 126 -25.75 -13.62 44.39
C CYS A 126 -26.09 -14.94 43.67
N CYS A 127 -25.16 -15.89 43.81
CA CYS A 127 -25.37 -17.29 44.19
C CYS A 127 -26.46 -18.14 43.48
N ASN A 128 -26.75 -17.92 42.19
CA ASN A 128 -27.31 -18.93 41.26
C ASN A 128 -26.93 -18.60 39.80
N GLN A 129 -25.91 -17.77 39.63
CA GLN A 129 -25.63 -17.11 38.36
C GLN A 129 -24.69 -17.91 37.51
N ARG A 130 -25.05 -17.99 36.23
CA ARG A 130 -24.25 -18.72 35.26
C ARG A 130 -23.03 -17.88 34.88
N ARG A 131 -21.85 -18.50 34.93
CA ARG A 131 -20.55 -17.90 34.56
C ARG A 131 -19.75 -18.89 33.77
N GLY A 132 -18.91 -18.42 32.86
CA GLY A 132 -18.08 -19.34 32.11
C GLY A 132 -17.29 -18.69 31.00
N VAL A 133 -16.69 -19.56 30.20
CA VAL A 133 -15.81 -19.24 29.08
C VAL A 133 -16.61 -19.35 27.79
N PHE A 134 -16.44 -18.33 26.95
CA PHE A 134 -17.05 -18.21 25.64
C PHE A 134 -15.98 -17.96 24.61
N TYR A 135 -16.27 -18.37 23.39
CA TYR A 135 -15.43 -18.17 22.23
C TYR A 135 -16.21 -17.42 21.16
N ALA A 136 -15.54 -16.53 20.43
CA ALA A 136 -16.07 -15.95 19.22
C ALA A 136 -15.04 -15.99 18.08
N LYS A 137 -15.54 -16.28 16.86
CA LYS A 137 -14.78 -16.18 15.62
C LYS A 137 -15.37 -15.11 14.70
N SER A 138 -14.52 -14.28 14.14
CA SER A 138 -14.86 -13.39 13.03
C SER A 138 -14.02 -13.73 11.80
N THR A 139 -14.67 -13.87 10.65
CA THR A 139 -14.01 -14.03 9.34
C THR A 139 -13.96 -12.74 8.52
N ASN A 140 -14.53 -11.64 9.04
CA ASN A 140 -14.71 -10.38 8.33
C ASN A 140 -14.19 -9.19 9.17
N ASN A 141 -12.98 -9.32 9.73
CA ASN A 141 -12.32 -8.27 10.52
C ASN A 141 -13.22 -7.61 11.59
N GLY A 142 -13.97 -8.41 12.34
CA GLY A 142 -14.82 -7.96 13.45
C GLY A 142 -16.22 -7.47 13.05
N SER A 143 -16.55 -7.40 11.76
CA SER A 143 -17.88 -6.95 11.31
C SER A 143 -19.01 -7.91 11.68
N SER A 144 -18.70 -9.19 11.87
CA SER A 144 -19.66 -10.23 12.24
C SER A 144 -18.99 -11.34 13.05
N TRP A 145 -19.71 -11.91 14.02
CA TRP A 145 -19.16 -12.88 14.96
C TRP A 145 -20.01 -14.14 15.06
N ASN A 146 -19.35 -15.29 15.12
CA ASN A 146 -19.94 -16.57 15.47
C ASN A 146 -19.55 -16.93 16.91
N PHE A 147 -20.55 -17.21 17.76
CA PHE A 147 -20.34 -17.44 19.19
C PHE A 147 -20.43 -18.92 19.55
N THR A 148 -19.65 -19.35 20.54
CA THR A 148 -19.71 -20.69 21.12
C THR A 148 -19.61 -20.61 22.65
N GLU A 149 -20.52 -21.29 23.35
CA GLU A 149 -20.40 -21.56 24.79
C GLU A 149 -19.39 -22.70 24.98
N ILE A 150 -18.23 -22.43 25.57
CA ILE A 150 -17.20 -23.46 25.81
C ILE A 150 -17.55 -24.26 27.06
N GLU A 151 -17.68 -23.56 28.19
CA GLU A 151 -18.09 -24.17 29.44
C GLU A 151 -18.66 -23.11 30.37
N THR A 152 -19.77 -23.42 31.01
CA THR A 152 -20.37 -22.53 32.01
C THR A 152 -20.97 -23.31 33.17
N PHE A 153 -21.00 -22.66 34.32
CA PHE A 153 -21.45 -23.23 35.58
C PHE A 153 -22.47 -22.33 36.24
N ALA A 154 -23.45 -22.95 36.90
CA ALA A 154 -24.31 -22.27 37.88
C ALA A 154 -24.05 -22.92 39.23
N ASP A 155 -23.75 -22.10 40.24
CA ASP A 155 -23.49 -22.58 41.59
C ASP A 155 -24.30 -21.76 42.61
N PRO A 156 -25.05 -22.44 43.51
CA PRO A 156 -25.86 -21.78 44.52
C PRO A 156 -25.12 -20.93 45.55
N ASN A 157 -23.78 -20.99 45.58
CA ASN A 157 -22.93 -20.22 46.49
C ASN A 157 -21.95 -19.30 45.72
N GLY A 158 -21.93 -19.38 44.39
CA GLY A 158 -20.95 -18.69 43.54
C GLY A 158 -19.52 -19.21 43.69
N TRP A 159 -19.35 -20.42 44.21
CA TRP A 159 -18.05 -21.04 44.52
C TRP A 159 -17.44 -21.81 43.36
N LYS A 160 -18.21 -22.05 42.30
CA LYS A 160 -17.71 -22.58 41.03
C LYS A 160 -17.45 -21.43 40.08
N ASN A 161 -16.23 -21.34 39.57
CA ASN A 161 -15.83 -20.26 38.70
C ASN A 161 -14.81 -20.70 37.66
N THR A 162 -14.74 -19.92 36.59
CA THR A 162 -13.67 -19.96 35.59
C THR A 162 -12.99 -18.61 35.53
N ASP A 163 -11.68 -18.60 35.37
CA ASP A 163 -10.89 -17.37 35.31
C ASP A 163 -9.74 -17.54 34.28
N ASP A 164 -9.18 -16.42 33.82
CA ASP A 164 -8.03 -16.36 32.89
C ASP A 164 -8.12 -17.30 31.67
N PRO A 165 -9.14 -17.20 30.80
CA PRO A 165 -9.13 -17.95 29.56
C PRO A 165 -8.03 -17.43 28.62
N ALA A 166 -7.26 -18.35 28.04
CA ALA A 166 -6.24 -18.03 27.05
C ALA A 166 -6.41 -18.89 25.79
N ILE A 167 -6.02 -18.34 24.64
CA ILE A 167 -6.20 -18.95 23.32
C ILE A 167 -4.90 -18.97 22.53
N ALA A 168 -4.67 -20.06 21.82
CA ALA A 168 -3.62 -20.15 20.82
C ALA A 168 -4.14 -20.87 19.57
N ILE A 169 -3.59 -20.53 18.41
CA ILE A 169 -3.98 -21.12 17.13
C ILE A 169 -2.94 -22.16 16.73
N GLY A 170 -3.38 -23.38 16.45
CA GLY A 170 -2.52 -24.43 15.93
C GLY A 170 -2.19 -24.24 14.44
N PRO A 171 -1.18 -24.96 13.91
CA PRO A 171 -0.76 -24.88 12.50
C PRO A 171 -1.85 -25.24 11.48
N ASN A 172 -2.99 -25.78 11.91
CA ASN A 172 -4.15 -26.09 11.10
C ASN A 172 -5.26 -25.02 11.17
N ASN A 173 -4.95 -23.82 11.66
CA ASN A 173 -5.89 -22.71 11.90
C ASN A 173 -7.01 -23.03 12.90
N ASN A 174 -6.86 -24.09 13.71
CA ASN A 174 -7.83 -24.42 14.73
C ASN A 174 -7.46 -23.77 16.08
N PRO A 175 -8.45 -23.19 16.80
CA PRO A 175 -8.22 -22.65 18.13
C PRO A 175 -8.11 -23.74 19.19
N HIS A 176 -7.20 -23.50 20.11
CA HIS A 176 -7.00 -24.22 21.36
C HIS A 176 -7.22 -23.25 22.52
N VAL A 177 -7.99 -23.67 23.52
CA VAL A 177 -8.39 -22.82 24.65
C VAL A 177 -7.99 -23.50 25.95
N VAL A 178 -7.36 -22.74 26.84
CA VAL A 178 -7.11 -23.11 28.23
C VAL A 178 -7.82 -22.13 29.16
N PHE A 179 -8.21 -22.57 30.36
CA PHE A 179 -8.75 -21.69 31.39
C PHE A 179 -8.61 -22.32 32.78
N ASN A 180 -8.60 -21.47 33.81
CA ASN A 180 -8.62 -21.94 35.19
C ASN A 180 -10.04 -22.31 35.61
N PHE A 181 -10.15 -23.36 36.43
CA PHE A 181 -11.39 -23.78 37.05
C PHE A 181 -11.19 -23.92 38.55
N THR A 182 -12.10 -23.30 39.28
CA THR A 182 -12.17 -23.38 40.74
C THR A 182 -13.55 -23.86 41.16
N ASP A 183 -13.58 -24.84 42.04
CA ASP A 183 -14.75 -25.26 42.80
C ASP A 183 -14.38 -25.23 44.28
N SER A 184 -14.84 -24.20 45.00
CA SER A 184 -14.61 -24.08 46.44
C SER A 184 -15.61 -24.87 47.29
N ASN A 185 -16.55 -25.61 46.67
CA ASN A 185 -17.40 -26.57 47.40
C ASN A 185 -16.56 -27.72 47.96
N ASN A 186 -17.04 -28.42 48.99
CA ASN A 186 -16.33 -29.57 49.57
C ASN A 186 -16.72 -30.88 48.83
N PRO A 187 -15.77 -31.68 48.30
CA PRO A 187 -14.32 -31.45 48.29
C PRO A 187 -13.90 -30.40 47.25
N ARG A 188 -12.96 -29.53 47.63
CA ARG A 188 -12.47 -28.46 46.74
C ARG A 188 -11.83 -29.03 45.50
N GLN A 189 -12.05 -28.42 44.35
CA GLN A 189 -11.41 -28.79 43.09
C GLN A 189 -10.78 -27.56 42.45
N TYR A 190 -9.52 -27.72 42.03
CA TYR A 190 -8.80 -26.70 41.27
C TYR A 190 -8.20 -27.38 40.05
N ALA A 191 -8.37 -26.78 38.87
CA ALA A 191 -7.92 -27.37 37.61
C ALA A 191 -7.52 -26.31 36.59
N VAL A 192 -6.58 -26.70 35.73
CA VAL A 192 -6.33 -26.05 34.44
C VAL A 192 -7.01 -26.90 33.39
N ARG A 193 -8.03 -26.34 32.74
CA ARG A 193 -8.89 -27.03 31.77
C ARG A 193 -8.53 -26.66 30.35
N TYR A 194 -8.75 -27.59 29.44
CA TYR A 194 -8.37 -27.46 28.04
C TYR A 194 -9.46 -28.00 27.11
N THR A 195 -9.64 -27.32 25.97
CA THR A 195 -10.39 -27.82 24.82
C THR A 195 -9.79 -27.28 23.52
N ALA A 196 -10.08 -27.95 22.40
CA ALA A 196 -9.71 -27.48 21.08
C ALA A 196 -10.82 -27.73 20.07
N PHE A 197 -10.84 -26.90 19.03
CA PHE A 197 -11.65 -27.14 17.84
C PHE A 197 -10.86 -28.05 16.88
N ASN A 198 -11.53 -29.00 16.23
CA ASN A 198 -10.89 -29.93 15.29
C ASN A 198 -11.19 -29.62 13.81
N GLY A 199 -11.77 -28.46 13.51
CA GLY A 199 -12.26 -28.08 12.18
C GLY A 199 -13.76 -28.30 12.00
N SER A 200 -14.43 -29.08 12.86
CA SER A 200 -15.88 -29.32 12.78
C SER A 200 -16.60 -29.20 14.12
N SER A 201 -15.94 -29.57 15.22
CA SER A 201 -16.52 -29.55 16.57
C SER A 201 -15.47 -29.24 17.62
N TRP A 202 -15.91 -28.65 18.73
CA TRP A 202 -15.10 -28.55 19.94
C TRP A 202 -14.99 -29.91 20.62
N SER A 203 -13.79 -30.25 21.10
CA SER A 203 -13.57 -31.41 21.94
C SER A 203 -14.25 -31.25 23.30
N THR A 204 -14.54 -32.37 23.97
CA THR A 204 -14.93 -32.33 25.38
C THR A 204 -13.82 -31.66 26.19
N VAL A 205 -14.22 -30.74 27.08
CA VAL A 205 -13.29 -30.10 28.02
C VAL A 205 -12.66 -31.16 28.91
N GLU A 206 -11.33 -31.19 28.93
CA GLU A 206 -10.52 -32.09 29.76
C GLU A 206 -9.63 -31.30 30.73
N ASN A 207 -9.11 -31.97 31.75
CA ASN A 207 -8.13 -31.37 32.66
C ASN A 207 -6.72 -31.53 32.09
N ALA A 208 -6.08 -30.42 31.73
CA ALA A 208 -4.64 -30.40 31.50
C ALA A 208 -3.88 -30.71 32.80
N TRP A 209 -4.41 -30.20 33.91
CA TRP A 209 -3.97 -30.52 35.25
C TRP A 209 -5.12 -30.32 36.24
N SER A 210 -5.18 -31.10 37.33
CA SER A 210 -6.17 -30.88 38.40
C SER A 210 -5.76 -31.46 39.75
N GLN A 211 -6.42 -31.00 40.80
CA GLN A 211 -6.34 -31.57 42.14
C GLN A 211 -7.70 -31.51 42.85
N THR A 212 -7.86 -32.32 43.90
CA THR A 212 -9.11 -32.40 44.68
C THR A 212 -8.81 -32.57 46.17
N GLY A 213 -9.59 -31.89 47.02
CA GLY A 213 -9.54 -32.04 48.49
C GLY A 213 -8.47 -31.22 49.21
N VAL A 214 -7.71 -30.40 48.49
CA VAL A 214 -6.69 -29.49 49.05
C VAL A 214 -6.95 -28.05 48.58
N SER A 215 -6.52 -27.06 49.38
CA SER A 215 -6.76 -25.63 49.16
C SER A 215 -5.64 -24.93 48.38
N ASN A 216 -5.03 -25.60 47.41
CA ASN A 216 -3.91 -25.02 46.65
C ASN A 216 -4.41 -24.46 45.32
N GLU A 217 -4.49 -23.16 45.15
CA GLU A 217 -5.12 -22.60 43.95
C GLU A 217 -4.22 -22.72 42.70
N VAL A 218 -4.84 -22.61 41.52
CA VAL A 218 -4.14 -22.46 40.24
C VAL A 218 -4.64 -21.19 39.57
N SER A 219 -3.72 -20.45 38.97
CA SER A 219 -3.99 -19.12 38.41
C SER A 219 -3.14 -18.88 37.15
N TYR A 220 -3.58 -17.94 36.33
CA TYR A 220 -2.82 -17.42 35.18
C TYR A 220 -2.37 -18.51 34.20
N ALA A 221 -3.28 -19.37 33.76
CA ALA A 221 -2.94 -20.36 32.75
C ALA A 221 -2.71 -19.68 31.40
N THR A 222 -1.63 -20.04 30.73
CA THR A 222 -1.28 -19.57 29.39
C THR A 222 -1.02 -20.79 28.51
N ILE A 223 -1.35 -20.69 27.23
CA ILE A 223 -1.22 -21.77 26.25
C ILE A 223 -0.44 -21.30 25.04
N ASP A 224 0.33 -22.21 24.45
CA ASP A 224 0.79 -22.08 23.07
C ASP A 224 0.89 -23.46 22.41
N ILE A 225 0.88 -23.50 21.08
CA ILE A 225 0.77 -24.72 20.28
C ILE A 225 2.05 -24.96 19.49
N ASP A 226 2.61 -26.16 19.60
CA ASP A 226 3.79 -26.54 18.82
C ASP A 226 3.45 -26.84 17.34
N SER A 227 4.49 -26.99 16.52
CA SER A 227 4.34 -27.31 15.09
C SER A 227 3.69 -28.68 14.82
N ASN A 228 3.55 -29.54 15.83
CA ASN A 228 2.85 -30.83 15.74
C ASN A 228 1.39 -30.73 16.25
N ASN A 229 0.87 -29.51 16.40
CA ASN A 229 -0.46 -29.22 16.91
C ASN A 229 -0.69 -29.77 18.33
N LYS A 230 0.34 -29.71 19.19
CA LYS A 230 0.26 -30.12 20.59
C LYS A 230 0.28 -28.90 21.51
N PRO A 231 -0.65 -28.84 22.48
CA PRO A 231 -0.68 -27.75 23.44
C PRO A 231 0.43 -27.89 24.49
N HIS A 232 1.03 -26.76 24.78
CA HIS A 232 1.91 -26.48 25.91
C HIS A 232 1.19 -25.53 26.84
N VAL A 233 1.25 -25.78 28.15
CA VAL A 233 0.53 -24.99 29.14
C VAL A 233 1.47 -24.67 30.30
N ALA A 234 1.58 -23.38 30.62
CA ALA A 234 2.24 -22.90 31.83
C ALA A 234 1.20 -22.24 32.74
N PHE A 235 1.37 -22.41 34.05
CA PHE A 235 0.42 -21.89 35.04
C PHE A 235 1.11 -21.71 36.38
N GLN A 236 0.54 -20.84 37.21
CA GLN A 236 0.94 -20.71 38.60
C GLN A 236 0.16 -21.72 39.45
N ARG A 237 0.84 -22.35 40.41
CA ARG A 237 0.20 -23.28 41.35
C ARG A 237 0.77 -23.15 42.76
N GLU A 238 -0.12 -23.10 43.74
CA GLU A 238 0.21 -23.16 45.17
C GLU A 238 0.54 -24.59 45.65
N THR A 239 1.30 -24.71 46.75
CA THR A 239 1.74 -26.04 47.24
C THR A 239 1.38 -26.33 48.68
N ASN A 240 1.11 -25.32 49.51
CA ASN A 240 0.87 -25.49 50.95
C ASN A 240 -0.45 -24.87 51.45
N GLY A 241 -1.29 -24.35 50.56
CA GLY A 241 -2.64 -23.87 50.87
C GLY A 241 -2.69 -22.58 51.69
N THR A 242 -1.59 -21.83 51.70
CA THR A 242 -1.45 -20.59 52.47
C THR A 242 -1.88 -19.34 51.68
N GLY A 243 -2.14 -19.44 50.38
CA GLY A 243 -2.51 -18.30 49.54
C GLY A 243 -1.33 -17.46 49.05
N CYS A 244 -0.08 -17.90 49.26
CA CYS A 244 1.12 -17.06 49.06
C CYS A 244 2.40 -17.81 48.63
N ASP A 245 2.31 -19.08 48.22
CA ASP A 245 3.44 -19.94 47.84
C ASP A 245 3.36 -20.45 46.39
N GLY A 246 2.70 -19.71 45.50
CA GLY A 246 2.57 -20.09 44.10
C GLY A 246 3.95 -20.28 43.44
N GLY A 247 4.15 -21.39 42.73
CA GLY A 247 5.32 -21.68 41.89
C GLY A 247 4.97 -21.70 40.39
N LEU A 248 5.99 -21.73 39.52
CA LEU A 248 5.85 -21.89 38.08
C LEU A 248 5.81 -23.37 37.68
N TRP A 249 4.72 -23.78 37.04
CA TRP A 249 4.51 -25.14 36.57
C TRP A 249 4.26 -25.17 35.07
N TYR A 250 4.63 -26.29 34.46
CA TYR A 250 4.49 -26.54 33.04
C TYR A 250 3.98 -27.96 32.78
N THR A 251 3.06 -28.12 31.82
CA THR A 251 2.65 -29.40 31.27
C THR A 251 2.45 -29.27 29.77
N ASN A 252 2.48 -30.40 29.07
CA ASN A 252 2.19 -30.44 27.63
C ASN A 252 1.53 -31.76 27.27
N LYS A 253 0.93 -31.82 26.09
CA LYS A 253 0.31 -33.04 25.59
C LYS A 253 1.27 -33.80 24.68
N THR A 254 1.80 -34.93 25.14
CA THR A 254 2.81 -35.75 24.40
C THR A 254 2.20 -36.85 23.53
N GLY A 255 0.88 -36.78 23.27
CA GLY A 255 0.10 -37.78 22.54
C GLY A 255 -1.39 -37.60 22.77
N ALA A 256 -2.07 -38.64 23.25
CA ALA A 256 -3.46 -38.55 23.74
C ALA A 256 -3.54 -38.04 25.19
N SER A 257 -2.43 -38.09 25.94
CA SER A 257 -2.38 -37.78 27.37
C SER A 257 -1.53 -36.54 27.66
N TRP A 258 -1.87 -35.85 28.75
CA TRP A 258 -1.04 -34.81 29.35
C TRP A 258 0.16 -35.41 30.09
N SER A 259 1.30 -34.73 29.99
CA SER A 259 2.49 -35.08 30.76
C SER A 259 2.32 -34.72 32.23
N GLY A 260 3.03 -35.45 33.10
CA GLY A 260 3.14 -35.05 34.50
C GLY A 260 3.73 -33.63 34.58
N PRO A 261 3.21 -32.76 35.46
CA PRO A 261 3.57 -31.36 35.44
C PRO A 261 5.02 -31.20 35.95
N THR A 262 5.80 -30.39 35.25
CA THR A 262 7.18 -30.03 35.59
C THR A 262 7.17 -28.79 36.47
N VAL A 263 7.86 -28.85 37.61
CA VAL A 263 8.12 -27.68 38.45
C VAL A 263 9.33 -26.95 37.89
N ILE A 264 9.11 -25.80 37.24
CA ILE A 264 10.20 -24.97 36.70
C ILE A 264 10.81 -24.13 37.81
N GLN A 265 9.95 -23.55 38.65
CA GLN A 265 10.35 -22.78 39.82
C GLN A 265 9.40 -23.07 40.96
N ALA A 266 9.92 -23.63 42.06
CA ALA A 266 9.12 -23.84 43.25
C ALA A 266 8.73 -22.50 43.89
N GLY A 267 7.55 -22.46 44.50
CA GLY A 267 7.17 -21.38 45.40
C GLY A 267 8.09 -21.33 46.63
N ALA A 268 8.21 -20.16 47.25
CA ALA A 268 8.98 -20.04 48.47
C ALA A 268 8.12 -20.39 49.70
N GLY A 269 8.71 -21.07 50.69
CA GLY A 269 7.98 -21.59 51.85
C GLY A 269 7.58 -20.58 52.94
N ASP A 270 7.74 -19.27 52.72
CA ASP A 270 7.42 -18.24 53.72
C ASP A 270 6.40 -17.22 53.16
N CYS A 271 5.29 -17.05 53.87
CA CYS A 271 4.20 -16.14 53.51
C CYS A 271 4.32 -14.73 54.10
N SER A 272 5.32 -14.49 54.95
CA SER A 272 5.52 -13.20 55.63
C SER A 272 5.70 -12.02 54.67
N ASN A 273 6.12 -12.27 53.43
CA ASN A 273 6.34 -11.27 52.38
C ASN A 273 5.48 -11.47 51.11
N ARG A 274 4.39 -12.27 51.14
CA ARG A 274 3.62 -12.68 49.94
C ARG A 274 4.53 -13.23 48.82
N ILE A 275 5.25 -14.32 49.12
CA ILE A 275 6.40 -14.78 48.33
C ILE A 275 5.97 -15.77 47.23
N THR A 276 5.46 -15.24 46.12
CA THR A 276 5.10 -16.02 44.94
C THR A 276 6.23 -16.05 43.90
N ALA A 277 6.40 -17.18 43.23
CA ALA A 277 7.33 -17.38 42.13
C ALA A 277 6.55 -17.80 40.88
N GLY A 278 6.89 -17.26 39.72
CA GLY A 278 6.19 -17.64 38.49
C GLY A 278 4.83 -16.99 38.33
N GLU A 279 4.61 -15.80 38.90
CA GLU A 279 3.35 -15.06 38.68
C GLU A 279 3.25 -14.60 37.24
N TYR A 280 2.01 -14.61 36.73
CA TYR A 280 1.65 -14.22 35.37
C TYR A 280 2.54 -14.84 34.28
N PRO A 281 2.66 -16.18 34.22
CA PRO A 281 3.43 -16.79 33.15
C PRO A 281 2.82 -16.41 31.80
N ASN A 282 3.69 -16.01 30.88
CA ASN A 282 3.36 -15.86 29.47
C ASN A 282 4.26 -16.84 28.70
N LEU A 283 3.63 -17.75 27.96
CA LEU A 283 4.26 -18.90 27.32
C LEU A 283 4.25 -18.69 25.82
N GLN A 284 5.39 -18.96 25.18
CA GLN A 284 5.49 -19.16 23.74
C GLN A 284 6.40 -20.35 23.41
N VAL A 285 6.09 -21.02 22.31
CA VAL A 285 6.77 -22.20 21.79
C VAL A 285 7.42 -21.82 20.47
N GLY A 286 8.74 -21.71 20.49
CA GLY A 286 9.53 -21.52 19.29
C GLY A 286 9.80 -22.83 18.53
N ALA A 287 10.59 -22.71 17.46
CA ALA A 287 10.98 -23.84 16.61
C ALA A 287 11.60 -25.01 17.40
N ASN A 288 11.33 -26.24 16.93
CA ASN A 288 11.80 -27.49 17.55
C ASN A 288 11.31 -27.69 19.00
N ASN A 289 10.10 -27.23 19.32
CA ASN A 289 9.46 -27.37 20.64
C ASN A 289 10.29 -26.73 21.78
N LYS A 290 11.01 -25.66 21.45
CA LYS A 290 11.71 -24.84 22.44
C LYS A 290 10.69 -23.94 23.13
N VAL A 291 10.54 -24.15 24.42
CA VAL A 291 9.57 -23.45 25.25
C VAL A 291 10.23 -22.25 25.90
N TYR A 292 9.54 -21.12 25.90
CA TYR A 292 9.95 -19.88 26.53
C TYR A 292 8.81 -19.38 27.41
N ILE A 293 9.08 -19.20 28.70
CA ILE A 293 8.11 -18.71 29.66
C ILE A 293 8.70 -17.50 30.37
N VAL A 294 8.05 -16.36 30.22
CA VAL A 294 8.37 -15.16 30.99
C VAL A 294 7.45 -15.09 32.19
N SER A 295 8.04 -14.89 33.36
CA SER A 295 7.32 -14.71 34.62
C SER A 295 8.11 -13.78 35.53
N TYR A 296 7.52 -13.31 36.63
CA TYR A 296 8.30 -12.66 37.68
C TYR A 296 8.26 -13.42 39.00
N ASN A 297 9.25 -13.13 39.85
CA ASN A 297 9.34 -13.69 41.20
C ASN A 297 8.92 -12.68 42.29
N TYR A 298 8.91 -13.14 43.53
CA TYR A 298 8.59 -12.36 44.72
C TYR A 298 9.45 -11.10 44.93
N GLN A 299 10.65 -11.04 44.38
CA GLN A 299 11.50 -9.85 44.41
C GLN A 299 11.08 -8.83 43.34
N SER A 300 9.98 -9.10 42.63
CA SER A 300 9.50 -8.32 41.49
C SER A 300 10.59 -8.19 40.44
N LYS A 301 11.17 -9.33 40.03
CA LYS A 301 12.17 -9.45 38.97
C LYS A 301 11.66 -10.38 37.89
N ILE A 302 11.90 -10.03 36.62
CA ILE A 302 11.48 -10.84 35.47
C ILE A 302 12.51 -11.93 35.19
N PHE A 303 12.01 -13.12 34.90
CA PHE A 303 12.78 -14.29 34.51
C PHE A 303 12.28 -14.85 33.19
N LEU A 304 13.23 -15.32 32.38
CA LEU A 304 12.99 -16.16 31.22
C LEU A 304 13.35 -17.61 31.60
N SER A 305 12.34 -18.46 31.65
CA SER A 305 12.48 -19.90 31.77
C SER A 305 12.42 -20.55 30.40
N THR A 306 13.39 -21.40 30.06
CA THR A 306 13.43 -22.09 28.77
C THR A 306 14.04 -23.47 28.86
N ASN A 307 13.60 -24.38 28.00
CA ASN A 307 14.20 -25.70 27.79
C ASN A 307 15.14 -25.75 26.57
N ALA A 308 15.47 -24.60 25.95
CA ALA A 308 16.16 -24.51 24.67
C ALA A 308 17.57 -25.15 24.64
N SER A 309 18.21 -25.30 25.80
CA SER A 309 19.51 -25.97 25.97
C SER A 309 19.40 -27.50 26.15
N GLY A 310 18.20 -28.06 26.06
CA GLY A 310 17.91 -29.48 26.35
C GLY A 310 17.55 -29.75 27.82
N SER A 311 17.56 -28.73 28.68
CA SER A 311 17.09 -28.80 30.07
C SER A 311 16.50 -27.46 30.48
N TRP A 312 15.63 -27.46 31.49
CA TRP A 312 15.05 -26.22 32.00
C TRP A 312 16.12 -25.33 32.65
N VAL A 313 16.24 -24.12 32.13
CA VAL A 313 17.05 -23.04 32.68
C VAL A 313 16.14 -21.88 33.00
N ASN A 314 16.33 -21.26 34.16
CA ASN A 314 15.58 -20.09 34.59
C ASN A 314 16.56 -18.94 34.83
N THR A 315 16.57 -17.93 33.96
CA THR A 315 17.54 -16.82 34.00
C THR A 315 16.82 -15.51 34.16
N GLN A 316 17.32 -14.64 35.03
CA GLN A 316 16.78 -13.29 35.17
C GLN A 316 17.00 -12.51 33.86
N VAL A 317 15.96 -11.85 33.35
CA VAL A 317 16.07 -10.95 32.21
C VAL A 317 16.93 -9.77 32.65
N ASN A 318 18.16 -9.71 32.15
CA ASN A 318 19.22 -8.74 32.44
C ASN A 318 19.37 -8.38 33.94
N GLY A 319 20.38 -8.95 34.62
CA GLY A 319 20.63 -8.80 36.05
C GLY A 319 20.76 -7.37 36.60
N ASN A 320 20.77 -6.35 35.72
CA ASN A 320 20.77 -4.93 36.06
C ASN A 320 19.37 -4.28 36.13
N LEU A 321 18.26 -5.03 35.96
CA LEU A 321 16.92 -4.50 36.25
C LEU A 321 16.83 -4.07 37.73
N THR A 322 16.94 -2.78 38.00
CA THR A 322 16.83 -2.18 39.34
C THR A 322 15.38 -1.73 39.59
N GLY A 323 14.89 -1.91 40.82
CA GLY A 323 13.49 -1.61 41.20
C GLY A 323 12.52 -2.80 41.16
N THR A 324 11.26 -2.52 41.49
CA THR A 324 10.13 -3.46 41.48
C THR A 324 9.57 -3.55 40.07
N VAL A 325 9.64 -4.74 39.46
CA VAL A 325 9.11 -5.05 38.13
C VAL A 325 7.86 -5.92 38.23
N ARG A 326 6.76 -5.50 37.60
CA ARG A 326 5.46 -6.19 37.61
C ARG A 326 4.75 -6.03 36.27
N ALA A 327 3.68 -6.80 36.08
CA ALA A 327 2.77 -6.72 34.93
C ALA A 327 3.53 -6.73 33.61
N HIS A 328 4.03 -7.91 33.24
CA HIS A 328 4.76 -8.11 32.00
C HIS A 328 3.88 -8.74 30.94
N ALA A 329 4.26 -8.46 29.69
CA ALA A 329 3.81 -9.20 28.53
C ALA A 329 5.03 -9.58 27.70
N PHE A 330 4.91 -10.69 26.99
CA PHE A 330 6.02 -11.31 26.27
C PHE A 330 5.59 -11.71 24.88
N ASN A 331 6.50 -11.49 23.93
CA ASN A 331 6.35 -11.95 22.56
C ASN A 331 7.73 -12.29 21.95
N ILE A 332 7.74 -13.31 21.12
CA ILE A 332 8.79 -13.70 20.20
C ILE A 332 8.19 -13.59 18.80
N ASN A 333 8.81 -12.79 17.94
CA ASN A 333 8.40 -12.67 16.54
C ASN A 333 8.89 -13.88 15.71
N ALA A 334 8.51 -13.94 14.43
CA ALA A 334 8.94 -15.02 13.53
C ALA A 334 10.47 -15.08 13.33
N ASN A 335 11.17 -13.96 13.52
CA ASN A 335 12.64 -13.87 13.43
C ASN A 335 13.34 -14.47 14.65
N GLY A 336 12.61 -14.73 15.74
CA GLY A 336 13.16 -15.21 17.01
C GLY A 336 13.64 -14.10 17.93
N ASP A 337 13.25 -12.84 17.67
CA ASP A 337 13.56 -11.69 18.51
C ASP A 337 12.61 -11.66 19.71
N PHE A 338 13.16 -11.41 20.89
CA PHE A 338 12.43 -11.39 22.15
C PHE A 338 12.04 -9.96 22.49
N PHE A 339 10.78 -9.76 22.81
CA PHE A 339 10.27 -8.50 23.34
C PHE A 339 9.47 -8.74 24.62
N ILE A 340 9.86 -8.03 25.68
CA ILE A 340 9.19 -8.04 26.97
C ILE A 340 8.84 -6.61 27.33
N SER A 341 7.56 -6.32 27.55
CA SER A 341 7.13 -5.07 28.17
C SER A 341 6.89 -5.28 29.66
N TYR A 342 7.09 -4.26 30.49
CA TYR A 342 6.91 -4.36 31.93
C TYR A 342 6.76 -3.00 32.62
N ASN A 343 6.21 -3.01 33.84
CA ASN A 343 6.24 -1.86 34.73
C ASN A 343 7.54 -1.83 35.53
N ALA A 344 8.22 -0.69 35.61
CA ALA A 344 9.27 -0.49 36.61
C ALA A 344 9.26 0.94 37.15
N ASN A 345 9.15 1.07 38.47
CA ASN A 345 9.06 2.35 39.18
C ASN A 345 7.92 3.26 38.66
N GLY A 346 6.85 2.65 38.13
CA GLY A 346 5.71 3.35 37.56
C GLY A 346 5.88 3.77 36.10
N ASP A 347 7.05 3.58 35.48
CA ASP A 347 7.21 3.72 34.02
C ASP A 347 6.80 2.43 33.30
N TYR A 348 6.32 2.57 32.07
CA TYR A 348 6.18 1.45 31.15
C TYR A 348 7.49 1.28 30.36
N LYS A 349 8.16 0.14 30.55
CA LYS A 349 9.50 -0.15 30.04
C LYS A 349 9.50 -1.41 29.18
N TYR A 350 10.62 -1.62 28.48
CA TYR A 350 10.84 -2.82 27.70
C TYR A 350 12.22 -3.45 27.92
N ALA A 351 12.32 -4.72 27.54
CA ALA A 351 13.54 -5.45 27.30
C ALA A 351 13.42 -6.13 25.93
N TYR A 352 14.41 -5.90 25.08
CA TYR A 352 14.52 -6.44 23.73
C TYR A 352 15.80 -7.26 23.60
N LYS A 353 15.74 -8.36 22.86
CA LYS A 353 16.92 -9.15 22.51
C LYS A 353 16.70 -9.78 21.15
N GLY A 354 17.46 -9.35 20.14
CA GLY A 354 17.41 -9.96 18.82
C GLY A 354 17.87 -11.41 18.86
N ALA A 355 17.45 -12.21 17.88
CA ALA A 355 17.77 -13.64 17.81
C ALA A 355 19.29 -13.94 17.86
N SER A 356 20.09 -13.07 17.24
CA SER A 356 21.55 -13.13 17.21
C SER A 356 22.24 -12.49 18.42
N ASP A 357 21.49 -11.75 19.25
CA ASP A 357 22.08 -10.96 20.32
C ASP A 357 22.47 -11.82 21.53
N ASN A 358 23.57 -11.47 22.16
CA ASN A 358 24.03 -12.12 23.40
C ASN A 358 23.57 -11.39 24.67
N SER A 359 22.97 -10.21 24.54
CA SER A 359 22.55 -9.35 25.65
C SER A 359 21.20 -8.71 25.40
N TRP A 360 20.53 -8.31 26.49
CA TRP A 360 19.28 -7.57 26.42
C TRP A 360 19.52 -6.06 26.33
N SER A 361 18.83 -5.40 25.41
CA SER A 361 18.62 -3.96 25.37
C SER A 361 17.42 -3.60 26.23
N ILE A 362 17.51 -2.55 27.04
CA ILE A 362 16.41 -2.09 27.90
C ILE A 362 16.14 -0.61 27.69
N GLY A 363 14.89 -0.21 27.76
CA GLY A 363 14.49 1.19 27.56
C GLY A 363 13.13 1.50 28.15
N THR A 364 12.62 2.70 27.87
CA THR A 364 11.31 3.17 28.33
C THR A 364 10.36 3.27 27.13
N LEU A 365 9.26 2.51 27.16
CA LEU A 365 8.18 2.62 26.18
C LEU A 365 7.37 3.91 26.39
N HIS A 366 7.03 4.19 27.66
CA HIS A 366 6.25 5.35 28.04
C HIS A 366 6.58 5.72 29.47
N ALA A 367 7.15 6.92 29.66
CA ALA A 367 7.44 7.44 30.98
C ALA A 367 6.13 7.77 31.72
N LYS A 368 6.10 7.55 33.04
CA LYS A 368 4.94 7.84 33.88
C LYS A 368 4.39 9.26 33.72
N GLY A 369 5.28 10.24 33.53
CA GLY A 369 4.92 11.65 33.37
C GLY A 369 3.99 12.14 34.50
N GLY A 370 2.91 12.82 34.11
CA GLY A 370 1.90 13.34 35.05
C GLY A 370 0.92 12.30 35.62
N PHE A 371 1.01 11.02 35.22
CA PHE A 371 0.13 9.99 35.75
C PHE A 371 0.52 9.62 37.19
N SER A 372 -0.48 9.26 38.00
CA SER A 372 -0.26 8.71 39.35
C SER A 372 0.18 7.24 39.29
N THR A 373 -0.36 6.49 38.33
CA THR A 373 0.02 5.12 37.98
C THR A 373 -0.01 4.98 36.46
N LEU A 374 1.01 4.34 35.90
CA LEU A 374 1.07 3.94 34.49
C LEU A 374 1.51 2.46 34.45
N ALA A 375 0.93 1.67 33.56
CA ALA A 375 1.20 0.25 33.33
C ALA A 375 1.12 -0.64 34.60
N SER A 376 0.08 -0.46 35.43
CA SER A 376 -0.18 -1.37 36.55
C SER A 376 -0.65 -2.77 36.11
N THR A 377 -1.16 -2.90 34.89
CA THR A 377 -1.61 -4.15 34.27
C THR A 377 -1.20 -4.23 32.79
N ALA A 378 0.11 -4.13 32.50
CA ALA A 378 0.62 -4.49 31.17
C ALA A 378 0.47 -6.01 30.95
N ARG A 379 -0.60 -6.38 30.23
CA ARG A 379 -0.99 -7.77 29.96
C ARG A 379 -0.72 -8.21 28.53
N SER A 380 -0.54 -7.25 27.61
CA SER A 380 -0.26 -7.57 26.24
C SER A 380 0.75 -6.62 25.59
N ALA A 381 1.68 -7.23 24.89
CA ALA A 381 2.71 -6.59 24.10
C ALA A 381 3.08 -7.54 22.97
N ILE A 382 3.43 -6.96 21.84
CA ILE A 382 3.78 -7.67 20.62
C ILE A 382 5.04 -7.05 20.02
N LEU A 383 5.77 -7.87 19.28
CA LEU A 383 6.79 -7.46 18.36
C LEU A 383 6.40 -8.08 17.02
N THR A 384 6.05 -7.25 16.05
CA THR A 384 5.75 -7.74 14.70
C THR A 384 7.04 -8.20 14.00
N ASP A 385 6.90 -8.91 12.89
CA ASP A 385 8.03 -9.50 12.18
C ASP A 385 8.86 -8.43 11.45
N ASN A 386 8.26 -7.27 11.15
CA ASN A 386 8.97 -6.06 10.69
C ASN A 386 9.60 -5.22 11.84
N GLY A 387 9.52 -5.70 13.09
CA GLY A 387 10.23 -5.09 14.22
C GLY A 387 9.45 -4.05 15.01
N ARG A 388 8.19 -3.80 14.67
CA ARG A 388 7.35 -2.84 15.40
C ARG A 388 6.93 -3.43 16.76
N ALA A 389 7.44 -2.79 17.80
CA ALA A 389 7.12 -3.14 19.16
C ALA A 389 5.93 -2.31 19.64
N MET A 390 4.92 -2.98 20.18
CA MET A 390 3.73 -2.32 20.69
C MET A 390 3.28 -2.93 21.99
N GLY A 391 2.78 -2.09 22.88
CA GLY A 391 2.30 -2.52 24.19
C GLY A 391 1.08 -1.74 24.64
N PHE A 392 0.11 -2.44 25.22
CA PHE A 392 -1.02 -1.84 25.91
C PHE A 392 -0.72 -1.69 27.40
N CYS A 393 -1.10 -0.53 27.93
CA CYS A 393 -0.94 -0.20 29.34
C CYS A 393 -2.17 0.55 29.86
N ASP A 394 -2.38 0.49 31.17
CA ASP A 394 -3.37 1.31 31.83
C ASP A 394 -2.74 2.57 32.45
N ALA A 395 -3.51 3.65 32.59
CA ALA A 395 -3.04 4.88 33.25
C ALA A 395 -4.13 5.52 34.12
N VAL A 396 -3.74 6.19 35.21
CA VAL A 396 -4.64 6.99 36.08
C VAL A 396 -3.99 8.31 36.47
N SER A 397 -4.73 9.41 36.37
CA SER A 397 -4.29 10.74 36.81
C SER A 397 -4.89 11.12 38.17
N GLY A 398 -4.18 10.83 39.26
CA GLY A 398 -4.68 11.09 40.61
C GLY A 398 -5.53 9.92 41.14
N SER A 399 -6.67 10.20 41.77
CA SER A 399 -7.55 9.13 42.24
C SER A 399 -8.45 8.63 41.10
N CYS A 400 -8.59 7.30 40.95
CA CYS A 400 -9.49 6.73 39.96
C CYS A 400 -10.97 7.08 40.23
N SER A 401 -11.29 7.53 41.45
CA SER A 401 -12.62 8.02 41.83
C SER A 401 -12.98 9.36 41.20
N SER A 402 -11.97 10.13 40.75
CA SER A 402 -12.15 11.45 40.11
C SER A 402 -11.82 11.45 38.62
N THR A 403 -10.94 10.55 38.18
CA THR A 403 -10.58 10.38 36.77
C THR A 403 -10.60 8.90 36.42
N PRO A 404 -11.33 8.46 35.39
CA PRO A 404 -11.34 7.05 35.01
C PRO A 404 -9.93 6.57 34.62
N ARG A 405 -9.69 5.26 34.78
CA ARG A 405 -8.52 4.58 34.19
C ARG A 405 -8.56 4.76 32.67
N GLN A 406 -7.39 4.77 32.05
CA GLN A 406 -7.24 4.92 30.59
C GLN A 406 -6.56 3.71 30.01
N LEU A 407 -7.09 3.14 28.95
CA LEU A 407 -6.36 2.24 28.06
C LEU A 407 -5.46 3.08 27.16
N ARG A 408 -4.16 2.85 27.24
CA ARG A 408 -3.12 3.55 26.50
C ARG A 408 -2.24 2.58 25.73
N TYR A 409 -1.55 3.11 24.73
CA TYR A 409 -0.57 2.37 23.96
C TYR A 409 0.78 3.08 23.95
N ALA A 410 1.82 2.30 23.74
CA ALA A 410 3.13 2.76 23.32
C ALA A 410 3.57 1.90 22.14
N SER A 411 4.08 2.54 21.09
CA SER A 411 4.54 1.89 19.86
C SER A 411 5.83 2.54 19.38
N GLY A 412 6.74 1.74 18.84
CA GLY A 412 8.00 2.20 18.25
C GLY A 412 8.72 1.04 17.59
N ASN A 413 9.70 1.32 16.74
CA ASN A 413 10.45 0.25 16.07
C ASN A 413 11.66 -0.18 16.91
N LEU A 414 11.78 -1.50 17.10
CA LEU A 414 12.84 -2.10 17.91
C LEU A 414 13.86 -2.89 17.12
N ALA A 415 13.46 -3.41 15.96
CA ALA A 415 14.44 -3.95 15.02
C ALA A 415 15.19 -2.79 14.34
N PRO A 416 16.45 -3.00 13.95
CA PRO A 416 16.99 -2.24 12.82
C PRO A 416 16.10 -2.57 11.60
N CYS A 417 15.17 -1.67 11.30
CA CYS A 417 14.58 -1.61 9.97
C CYS A 417 15.57 -0.92 9.05
N THR A 418 15.45 -1.18 7.75
CA THR A 418 15.99 -0.24 6.77
C THR A 418 15.21 1.07 6.93
N ASP A 419 15.97 2.15 6.97
CA ASP A 419 15.55 3.54 7.13
C ASP A 419 16.42 4.26 6.10
N THR A 420 15.98 4.19 4.85
CA THR A 420 16.80 4.49 3.66
C THR A 420 17.26 5.94 3.67
N ASP A 421 16.41 6.85 4.13
CA ASP A 421 16.67 8.28 4.22
C ASP A 421 17.18 8.76 5.59
N ASN A 422 17.10 7.92 6.63
CA ASN A 422 17.48 8.19 8.02
C ASN A 422 16.60 9.23 8.72
N ASP A 423 15.31 9.36 8.38
CA ASP A 423 14.39 10.24 9.10
C ASP A 423 13.84 9.62 10.41
N GLY A 424 14.06 8.31 10.59
CA GLY A 424 13.66 7.55 11.76
C GLY A 424 12.27 6.91 11.67
N ILE A 425 11.63 6.98 10.50
CA ILE A 425 10.58 6.08 10.03
C ILE A 425 11.29 4.88 9.35
N CYS A 426 10.57 3.80 9.10
CA CYS A 426 11.14 2.61 8.49
C CYS A 426 10.51 2.43 7.13
N ASP A 427 11.28 1.97 6.14
CA ASP A 427 10.84 1.81 4.74
C ASP A 427 9.49 1.07 4.60
N ASP A 428 9.23 0.09 5.48
CA ASP A 428 7.97 -0.66 5.43
C ASP A 428 6.71 0.12 5.91
N THR A 429 6.91 1.31 6.46
CA THR A 429 5.88 2.20 7.00
C THR A 429 6.07 3.67 6.67
N ASP A 430 7.18 4.00 6.03
CA ASP A 430 7.30 5.25 5.32
C ASP A 430 6.35 5.25 4.13
N THR A 431 6.09 6.43 3.61
CA THR A 431 5.32 6.61 2.38
C THR A 431 6.16 7.19 1.26
N ASP A 432 7.44 7.46 1.56
CA ASP A 432 8.46 8.10 0.74
C ASP A 432 9.83 7.65 1.31
N ASP A 433 10.20 6.41 1.04
CA ASP A 433 11.31 5.68 1.68
C ASP A 433 12.68 6.38 1.54
N ASP A 434 12.89 7.16 0.48
CA ASP A 434 14.13 7.91 0.23
C ASP A 434 13.99 9.44 0.38
N ASN A 435 12.78 9.92 0.69
CA ASN A 435 12.41 11.31 0.95
C ASN A 435 12.79 12.28 -0.18
N ASP A 436 12.68 11.85 -1.43
CA ASP A 436 12.91 12.68 -2.61
C ASP A 436 11.68 13.53 -3.00
N GLY A 437 10.52 13.26 -2.39
CA GLY A 437 9.26 13.96 -2.60
C GLY A 437 8.28 13.26 -3.54
N ILE A 438 8.62 12.06 -4.04
CA ILE A 438 7.74 11.15 -4.78
C ILE A 438 7.40 9.98 -3.83
N SER A 439 6.11 9.72 -3.61
CA SER A 439 5.72 8.62 -2.71
C SER A 439 5.96 7.24 -3.33
N ASP A 440 6.23 6.21 -2.53
CA ASP A 440 6.45 4.82 -3.02
C ASP A 440 5.30 4.29 -3.88
N THR A 441 4.07 4.74 -3.61
CA THR A 441 2.89 4.35 -4.41
C THR A 441 2.91 4.96 -5.82
N ALA A 442 3.44 6.17 -5.96
CA ALA A 442 3.59 6.85 -7.24
C ALA A 442 4.75 6.26 -8.03
N GLU A 443 5.87 5.99 -7.36
CA GLU A 443 7.04 5.34 -7.95
C GLU A 443 6.71 3.93 -8.45
N ALA A 444 6.08 3.11 -7.61
CA ALA A 444 5.62 1.79 -8.02
C ALA A 444 4.60 1.82 -9.17
N ALA A 445 3.90 2.93 -9.38
CA ALA A 445 2.97 3.09 -10.49
C ALA A 445 3.67 3.45 -11.81
N CYS A 446 4.81 4.15 -11.75
CA CYS A 446 5.57 4.57 -12.92
C CYS A 446 6.80 3.71 -13.23
N GLY A 447 7.25 2.86 -12.30
CA GLY A 447 8.41 1.97 -12.50
C GLY A 447 9.66 2.36 -11.72
N SER A 448 9.73 3.58 -11.17
CA SER A 448 10.90 4.07 -10.42
C SER A 448 11.09 3.36 -9.07
N ASN A 449 12.27 3.55 -8.47
CA ASN A 449 12.73 2.82 -7.29
C ASN A 449 12.59 3.64 -6.00
N PRO A 450 11.69 3.24 -5.07
CA PRO A 450 11.43 3.94 -3.80
C PRO A 450 12.63 4.07 -2.85
N LEU A 451 13.69 3.30 -3.09
CA LEU A 451 14.87 3.28 -2.22
C LEU A 451 16.03 4.11 -2.77
N ASN A 452 15.80 4.93 -3.79
CA ASN A 452 16.84 5.66 -4.49
C ASN A 452 16.37 7.03 -4.96
N SER A 453 16.66 8.07 -4.16
CA SER A 453 16.31 9.48 -4.41
C SER A 453 16.82 10.11 -5.72
N ALA A 454 17.54 9.34 -6.55
CA ALA A 454 17.97 9.73 -7.88
C ALA A 454 17.16 9.06 -9.00
N SER A 455 16.28 8.12 -8.67
CA SER A 455 15.36 7.41 -9.56
C SER A 455 14.01 8.13 -9.51
N THR A 456 13.58 8.70 -10.62
CA THR A 456 12.29 9.39 -10.72
C THR A 456 11.50 8.82 -11.88
N CYS A 457 10.18 8.98 -11.89
CA CYS A 457 9.36 8.54 -13.03
C CYS A 457 9.89 9.09 -14.37
N GLU A 458 9.88 8.23 -15.40
CA GLU A 458 10.24 8.61 -16.76
C GLU A 458 9.45 9.83 -17.25
N ILE A 459 10.18 10.73 -17.91
CA ILE A 459 9.65 11.83 -18.70
C ILE A 459 10.31 11.81 -20.06
N CYS A 460 9.52 12.10 -21.10
CA CYS A 460 9.95 12.14 -22.49
C CYS A 460 11.05 13.20 -22.76
N ASP A 461 12.29 12.87 -22.43
CA ASP A 461 13.44 13.78 -22.54
C ASP A 461 14.74 13.12 -23.01
N GLY A 462 14.70 11.82 -23.34
CA GLY A 462 15.84 11.08 -23.86
C GLY A 462 16.83 10.67 -22.76
N LEU A 463 16.43 10.70 -21.48
CA LEU A 463 17.24 10.29 -20.35
C LEU A 463 16.57 9.17 -19.58
N ASP A 464 17.37 8.19 -19.14
CA ASP A 464 17.00 7.18 -18.15
C ASP A 464 16.79 7.84 -16.78
N ASN A 465 15.55 8.24 -16.46
CA ASN A 465 15.20 8.94 -15.22
C ASN A 465 15.00 7.96 -14.06
N ASP A 466 14.49 6.77 -14.34
CA ASP A 466 14.16 5.75 -13.35
C ASP A 466 15.37 4.83 -13.02
N LEU A 467 16.44 4.93 -13.82
CA LEU A 467 17.72 4.23 -13.67
C LEU A 467 17.62 2.72 -13.89
N ASP A 468 16.66 2.25 -14.69
CA ASP A 468 16.48 0.83 -15.04
C ASP A 468 17.31 0.37 -16.25
N SER A 469 18.03 1.31 -16.90
CA SER A 469 18.81 1.14 -18.14
C SER A 469 18.01 1.13 -19.45
N SER A 470 16.71 1.40 -19.37
CA SER A 470 15.85 1.77 -20.50
C SER A 470 15.79 3.30 -20.59
N THR A 471 15.17 3.83 -21.63
CA THR A 471 15.05 5.29 -21.81
C THR A 471 13.69 5.54 -22.41
N ASP A 472 12.90 6.40 -21.77
CA ASP A 472 11.55 6.78 -22.22
C ASP A 472 10.63 5.57 -22.47
N GLU A 473 10.74 4.48 -21.69
CA GLU A 473 9.85 3.34 -21.85
C GLU A 473 8.39 3.67 -21.45
N GLY A 474 7.45 3.09 -22.19
CA GLY A 474 6.02 3.37 -21.99
C GLY A 474 5.51 4.61 -22.73
N PHE A 475 6.39 5.37 -23.38
CA PHE A 475 6.02 6.33 -24.42
C PHE A 475 5.81 5.63 -25.78
N ALA A 476 5.24 6.36 -26.74
CA ALA A 476 5.04 5.83 -28.08
C ALA A 476 6.38 5.75 -28.83
N ASP A 477 6.53 4.70 -29.63
CA ASP A 477 7.68 4.39 -30.47
C ASP A 477 7.08 3.77 -31.74
N THR A 478 6.81 4.64 -32.71
CA THR A 478 5.95 4.35 -33.87
C THR A 478 6.62 3.40 -34.86
N ASP A 479 7.94 3.52 -35.02
CA ASP A 479 8.72 2.69 -35.94
C ASP A 479 9.44 1.50 -35.25
N SER A 480 9.47 1.49 -33.91
CA SER A 480 10.11 0.48 -33.07
C SER A 480 11.64 0.42 -33.19
N ASP A 481 12.32 1.54 -33.42
CA ASP A 481 13.79 1.60 -33.41
C ASP A 481 14.41 1.76 -32.01
N GLY A 482 13.57 2.04 -31.00
CA GLY A 482 13.95 2.21 -29.60
C GLY A 482 14.19 3.66 -29.18
N ILE A 483 13.83 4.64 -30.00
CA ILE A 483 13.72 6.05 -29.65
C ILE A 483 12.21 6.39 -29.56
N ALA A 484 11.79 7.07 -28.50
CA ALA A 484 10.38 7.44 -28.36
C ALA A 484 10.02 8.64 -29.26
N ASP A 485 8.80 8.66 -29.84
CA ASP A 485 8.29 9.68 -30.78
C ASP A 485 8.45 11.14 -30.28
N CYS A 486 8.52 11.34 -28.96
CA CYS A 486 8.67 12.66 -28.39
C CYS A 486 10.08 13.27 -28.52
N VAL A 487 11.07 12.42 -28.77
CA VAL A 487 12.50 12.77 -28.89
C VAL A 487 13.12 12.23 -30.17
N ASP A 488 12.38 11.40 -30.91
CA ASP A 488 12.70 11.07 -32.29
C ASP A 488 12.55 12.32 -33.19
N LEU A 489 13.26 12.30 -34.31
CA LEU A 489 13.20 13.33 -35.34
C LEU A 489 12.52 12.82 -36.63
N ASP A 490 12.20 11.53 -36.69
CA ASP A 490 11.63 10.80 -37.83
C ASP A 490 10.82 9.62 -37.27
N ASP A 491 9.66 9.93 -36.68
CA ASP A 491 8.84 9.02 -35.85
C ASP A 491 8.45 7.69 -36.55
N ASP A 492 8.37 7.68 -37.88
CA ASP A 492 8.03 6.49 -38.67
C ASP A 492 9.18 5.93 -39.53
N ASN A 493 10.35 6.59 -39.46
CA ASN A 493 11.61 6.25 -40.11
C ASN A 493 11.49 6.01 -41.62
N ASP A 494 10.62 6.78 -42.31
CA ASP A 494 10.48 6.74 -43.77
C ASP A 494 11.57 7.55 -44.51
N GLY A 495 12.34 8.35 -43.76
CA GLY A 495 13.42 9.19 -44.24
C GLY A 495 13.05 10.66 -44.42
N ILE A 496 11.84 11.07 -44.03
CA ILE A 496 11.38 12.46 -43.96
C ILE A 496 11.19 12.81 -42.48
N SER A 497 11.99 13.75 -41.95
CA SER A 497 11.86 14.15 -40.55
C SER A 497 10.50 14.78 -40.23
N ASP A 498 9.99 14.65 -39.00
CA ASP A 498 8.70 15.24 -38.59
C ASP A 498 8.62 16.74 -38.84
N ALA A 499 9.76 17.45 -38.72
CA ALA A 499 9.83 18.88 -38.99
C ALA A 499 9.61 19.22 -40.48
N ALA A 500 9.99 18.33 -41.39
CA ALA A 500 9.77 18.47 -42.83
C ALA A 500 8.34 18.08 -43.20
N GLU A 501 7.82 17.02 -42.60
CA GLU A 501 6.43 16.58 -42.75
C GLU A 501 5.44 17.63 -42.26
N ALA A 502 5.64 18.15 -41.05
CA ALA A 502 4.85 19.25 -40.52
C ALA A 502 4.92 20.51 -41.38
N ALA A 503 5.99 20.69 -42.17
CA ALA A 503 6.13 21.82 -43.08
C ALA A 503 5.36 21.62 -44.40
N CYS A 504 5.17 20.38 -44.84
CA CYS A 504 4.48 20.06 -46.10
C CYS A 504 3.04 19.54 -45.90
N GLY A 505 2.65 19.15 -44.69
CA GLY A 505 1.29 18.68 -44.37
C GLY A 505 1.17 17.18 -44.10
N SER A 506 2.22 16.39 -44.36
CA SER A 506 2.21 14.94 -44.15
C SER A 506 2.24 14.55 -42.66
N ASN A 507 1.90 13.29 -42.38
CA ASN A 507 1.76 12.71 -41.04
C ASN A 507 3.00 11.89 -40.63
N SER A 508 3.73 12.40 -39.63
CA SER A 508 4.96 11.78 -39.09
C SER A 508 4.80 10.42 -38.46
N LEU A 509 3.58 9.98 -38.18
CA LEU A 509 3.33 8.67 -37.59
C LEU A 509 2.96 7.61 -38.63
N ASN A 510 3.16 7.87 -39.93
CA ASN A 510 2.74 6.98 -41.01
C ASN A 510 3.67 7.03 -42.22
N SER A 511 4.57 6.04 -42.29
CA SER A 511 5.59 5.90 -43.34
C SER A 511 5.11 5.73 -44.78
N ASN A 512 3.79 5.79 -45.03
CA ASN A 512 3.22 5.83 -46.37
C ASN A 512 2.68 7.22 -46.74
N SER A 513 2.75 8.19 -45.84
CA SER A 513 2.29 9.56 -46.01
C SER A 513 3.53 10.43 -46.20
N THR A 514 3.79 10.82 -47.44
CA THR A 514 4.93 11.66 -47.81
C THR A 514 4.46 13.01 -48.33
N CYS A 515 5.31 14.03 -48.31
CA CYS A 515 4.96 15.33 -48.89
C CYS A 515 4.42 15.23 -50.32
N GLU A 516 3.34 15.95 -50.60
CA GLU A 516 2.73 16.05 -51.92
C GLU A 516 3.75 16.41 -53.01
N ILE A 517 3.67 15.68 -54.12
CA ILE A 517 4.34 15.97 -55.36
C ILE A 517 3.32 15.96 -56.50
N CYS A 518 3.52 16.86 -57.46
CA CYS A 518 2.63 17.06 -58.59
C CYS A 518 2.64 15.86 -59.56
N ASP A 519 1.93 14.79 -59.22
CA ASP A 519 1.91 13.53 -59.96
C ASP A 519 0.53 12.86 -60.07
N GLY A 520 -0.53 13.49 -59.55
CA GLY A 520 -1.89 12.99 -59.65
C GLY A 520 -2.23 11.93 -58.61
N LEU A 521 -1.43 11.79 -57.56
CA LEU A 521 -1.64 10.88 -56.45
C LEU A 521 -1.73 11.65 -55.13
N ASP A 522 -2.56 11.14 -54.22
CA ASP A 522 -2.63 11.54 -52.81
C ASP A 522 -1.42 10.94 -52.08
N ASN A 523 -0.31 11.69 -51.97
CA ASN A 523 0.94 11.22 -51.37
C ASN A 523 0.92 11.36 -49.85
N ASP A 524 0.26 12.38 -49.31
CA ASP A 524 0.19 12.66 -47.88
C ASP A 524 -1.00 11.96 -47.17
N LEU A 525 -1.88 11.35 -47.97
CA LEU A 525 -3.01 10.53 -47.55
C LEU A 525 -4.11 11.32 -46.82
N ASP A 526 -4.22 12.62 -47.08
CA ASP A 526 -5.25 13.49 -46.49
C ASP A 526 -6.60 13.47 -47.26
N SER A 527 -6.67 12.71 -48.36
CA SER A 527 -7.79 12.61 -49.31
C SER A 527 -7.95 13.78 -50.29
N SER A 528 -6.98 14.69 -50.34
CA SER A 528 -6.74 15.64 -51.41
C SER A 528 -5.85 15.00 -52.49
N THR A 529 -5.60 15.69 -53.59
CA THR A 529 -4.61 15.26 -54.58
C THR A 529 -3.96 16.51 -55.14
N ASP A 530 -2.63 16.59 -55.07
CA ASP A 530 -1.84 17.72 -55.57
C ASP A 530 -2.32 19.09 -55.02
N GLU A 531 -2.76 19.18 -53.77
CA GLU A 531 -3.16 20.44 -53.18
C GLU A 531 -1.97 21.37 -52.91
N GLY A 532 -2.23 22.68 -53.03
CA GLY A 532 -1.16 23.69 -52.91
C GLY A 532 -0.31 23.87 -54.18
N PHE A 533 -0.51 23.05 -55.21
CA PHE A 533 -0.04 23.33 -56.57
C PHE A 533 -0.98 24.30 -57.30
N THR A 534 -0.51 24.85 -58.43
CA THR A 534 -1.31 25.78 -59.24
C THR A 534 -2.43 25.02 -59.94
N ASP A 535 -3.63 25.60 -59.91
CA ASP A 535 -4.84 25.15 -60.59
C ASP A 535 -5.43 26.41 -61.26
N THR A 536 -5.15 26.58 -62.54
CA THR A 536 -5.36 27.82 -63.30
C THR A 536 -6.84 28.05 -63.60
N ASP A 537 -7.60 27.00 -63.88
CA ASP A 537 -9.03 27.06 -64.20
C ASP A 537 -9.96 26.78 -63.01
N GLN A 538 -9.43 26.24 -61.91
CA GLN A 538 -10.13 25.87 -60.67
C GLN A 538 -11.12 24.71 -60.83
N ASP A 539 -10.87 23.75 -61.72
CA ASP A 539 -11.69 22.54 -61.84
C ASP A 539 -11.36 21.44 -60.82
N GLY A 540 -10.24 21.61 -60.09
CA GLY A 540 -9.76 20.70 -59.06
C GLY A 540 -8.69 19.71 -59.52
N ILE A 541 -8.13 19.89 -60.72
CA ILE A 541 -6.94 19.19 -61.20
C ILE A 541 -5.80 20.22 -61.29
N ALA A 542 -4.63 19.91 -60.75
CA ALA A 542 -3.49 20.84 -60.80
C ALA A 542 -2.87 20.89 -62.21
N ASP A 543 -2.40 22.07 -62.65
CA ASP A 543 -1.81 22.35 -63.99
C ASP A 543 -0.68 21.37 -64.38
N CYS A 544 -0.01 20.76 -63.41
CA CYS A 544 1.08 19.83 -63.68
C CYS A 544 0.63 18.47 -64.23
N VAL A 545 -0.64 18.11 -64.00
CA VAL A 545 -1.26 16.85 -64.39
C VAL A 545 -2.58 17.04 -65.13
N ASP A 546 -3.10 18.27 -65.17
CA ASP A 546 -4.13 18.67 -66.10
C ASP A 546 -3.60 18.60 -67.55
N THR A 547 -4.52 18.42 -68.49
CA THR A 547 -4.22 18.35 -69.92
C THR A 547 -4.75 19.55 -70.70
N ASP A 548 -5.43 20.46 -70.00
CA ASP A 548 -6.09 21.66 -70.52
C ASP A 548 -6.18 22.69 -69.37
N ASP A 549 -5.02 23.26 -68.99
CA ASP A 549 -4.82 24.02 -67.73
C ASP A 549 -5.76 25.24 -67.57
N ASP A 550 -6.31 25.78 -68.65
CA ASP A 550 -7.24 26.92 -68.62
C ASP A 550 -8.68 26.60 -69.05
N ASN A 551 -8.90 25.35 -69.46
CA ASN A 551 -10.17 24.73 -69.81
C ASN A 551 -10.97 25.56 -70.80
N ASP A 552 -10.30 26.00 -71.85
CA ASP A 552 -10.92 26.53 -73.05
C ASP A 552 -11.30 25.44 -74.07
N GLY A 553 -10.83 24.20 -73.87
CA GLY A 553 -11.16 23.04 -74.70
C GLY A 553 -10.07 22.66 -75.70
N VAL A 554 -8.93 23.35 -75.68
CA VAL A 554 -7.73 22.96 -76.43
C VAL A 554 -6.65 22.45 -75.47
N ALA A 555 -6.38 21.14 -75.55
CA ALA A 555 -5.33 20.56 -74.72
C ALA A 555 -3.95 21.22 -74.91
N ASP A 556 -3.20 21.42 -73.83
CA ASP A 556 -1.96 22.23 -73.77
C ASP A 556 -0.95 21.89 -74.87
N ALA A 557 -0.87 20.61 -75.24
CA ALA A 557 0.04 20.12 -76.27
C ALA A 557 -0.25 20.70 -77.68
N ASN A 558 -1.45 21.23 -77.89
CA ASN A 558 -1.89 21.89 -79.12
C ASN A 558 -2.28 23.35 -78.88
N ASP A 559 -2.01 23.87 -77.69
CA ASP A 559 -2.30 25.22 -77.26
C ASP A 559 -1.02 26.08 -77.29
N SER A 560 -1.14 27.30 -77.80
CA SER A 560 -0.03 28.26 -77.88
C SER A 560 0.13 29.11 -76.62
N GLU A 561 -0.92 29.26 -75.82
CA GLU A 561 -0.97 29.96 -74.52
C GLU A 561 -1.76 29.14 -73.48
N PRO A 562 -1.28 27.94 -73.05
CA PRO A 562 -2.06 26.97 -72.25
C PRO A 562 -2.65 27.43 -70.91
N LEU A 563 -2.26 28.61 -70.41
CA LEU A 563 -2.71 29.17 -69.13
C LEU A 563 -3.65 30.38 -69.32
N ASN A 564 -4.12 30.61 -70.54
CA ASN A 564 -4.93 31.75 -70.91
C ASN A 564 -6.08 31.35 -71.83
N ARG A 565 -7.23 31.08 -71.21
CA ARG A 565 -8.47 30.63 -71.87
C ARG A 565 -9.00 31.44 -73.06
N TYR A 566 -8.40 32.60 -73.35
CA TYR A 566 -8.78 33.51 -74.43
C TYR A 566 -7.81 33.45 -75.61
N ALA A 567 -6.83 32.56 -75.60
CA ALA A 567 -5.88 32.37 -76.67
C ALA A 567 -5.40 30.92 -76.70
N CYS A 568 -5.64 30.21 -77.79
CA CYS A 568 -5.23 28.80 -77.92
C CYS A 568 -4.48 28.52 -79.23
N ARG A 569 -5.14 28.67 -80.37
CA ARG A 569 -4.60 28.38 -81.70
C ARG A 569 -5.50 29.00 -82.78
N ASP A 570 -5.10 28.85 -84.04
CA ASP A 570 -5.90 29.22 -85.22
C ASP A 570 -6.00 27.97 -86.11
N ALA A 571 -7.05 27.16 -85.94
CA ALA A 571 -7.14 25.84 -86.58
C ALA A 571 -7.66 25.91 -88.02
N ASP A 572 -8.54 26.85 -88.33
CA ASP A 572 -9.11 27.03 -89.66
C ASP A 572 -8.32 28.02 -90.54
N ASN A 573 -7.34 28.73 -89.96
CA ASN A 573 -6.41 29.66 -90.58
C ASN A 573 -7.11 30.92 -91.11
N ASP A 574 -8.13 31.39 -90.41
CA ASP A 574 -8.88 32.60 -90.75
C ASP A 574 -8.27 33.90 -90.18
N GLY A 575 -7.26 33.76 -89.29
CA GLY A 575 -6.50 34.84 -88.67
C GLY A 575 -7.01 35.27 -87.28
N CYS A 576 -8.12 34.71 -86.80
CA CYS A 576 -8.55 34.82 -85.41
C CYS A 576 -8.00 33.68 -84.55
N ASP A 577 -8.00 33.91 -83.25
CA ASP A 577 -7.65 32.87 -82.29
C ASP A 577 -8.93 32.13 -81.89
N ASP A 578 -8.97 30.82 -82.15
CA ASP A 578 -10.11 29.90 -81.96
C ASP A 578 -10.75 30.05 -80.56
N CYS A 579 -9.99 30.48 -79.55
CA CYS A 579 -10.44 30.59 -78.15
C CYS A 579 -10.70 32.03 -77.70
N SER A 580 -10.73 33.01 -78.60
CA SER A 580 -11.06 34.41 -78.27
C SER A 580 -12.37 34.60 -77.49
N SER A 581 -13.29 33.63 -77.59
CA SER A 581 -14.56 33.61 -76.86
C SER A 581 -14.50 33.03 -75.44
N GLY A 582 -13.34 32.49 -75.03
CA GLY A 582 -13.16 31.73 -73.80
C GLY A 582 -13.26 30.22 -73.96
N THR A 583 -13.40 29.72 -75.20
CA THR A 583 -13.58 28.30 -75.55
C THR A 583 -13.27 28.04 -77.04
N ASP A 584 -12.78 26.84 -77.38
CA ASP A 584 -12.45 26.33 -78.73
C ASP A 584 -13.66 26.45 -79.69
N ALA A 585 -13.66 27.51 -80.50
CA ALA A 585 -14.70 27.81 -81.46
C ALA A 585 -14.12 28.20 -82.83
N PRO A 586 -13.48 27.28 -83.59
CA PRO A 586 -12.74 27.60 -84.83
C PRO A 586 -13.59 28.03 -86.04
N ASN A 587 -14.84 28.47 -85.83
CA ASN A 587 -15.69 29.04 -86.89
C ASN A 587 -16.53 30.21 -86.31
N ASN A 588 -16.23 30.66 -85.09
CA ASN A 588 -17.01 31.64 -84.32
C ASN A 588 -16.16 32.24 -83.18
N ASP A 589 -14.98 32.71 -83.57
CA ASP A 589 -13.86 33.12 -82.74
C ASP A 589 -13.39 34.55 -83.06
N GLY A 590 -14.09 35.23 -83.96
CA GLY A 590 -14.01 36.66 -84.12
C GLY A 590 -15.13 37.20 -84.99
N THR A 591 -14.99 38.45 -85.41
CA THR A 591 -15.93 39.09 -86.33
C THR A 591 -15.47 38.86 -87.76
N ASP A 592 -16.37 38.31 -88.57
CA ASP A 592 -16.28 38.23 -90.03
C ASP A 592 -17.44 39.10 -90.58
N THR A 593 -17.13 40.36 -90.86
CA THR A 593 -18.14 41.37 -91.23
C THR A 593 -18.70 41.13 -92.63
N ASP A 594 -17.91 40.57 -93.55
CA ASP A 594 -18.27 40.45 -94.95
C ASP A 594 -18.71 39.03 -95.37
N GLY A 595 -18.46 38.03 -94.51
CA GLY A 595 -18.89 36.65 -94.62
C GLY A 595 -18.00 35.79 -95.54
N ASP A 596 -16.76 36.21 -95.82
CA ASP A 596 -15.86 35.49 -96.73
C ASP A 596 -15.05 34.36 -96.06
N GLY A 597 -15.12 34.27 -94.73
CA GLY A 597 -14.44 33.27 -93.92
C GLY A 597 -13.03 33.64 -93.49
N LEU A 598 -12.65 34.92 -93.56
CA LEU A 598 -11.53 35.51 -92.84
C LEU A 598 -12.03 36.44 -91.73
N CYS A 599 -11.27 36.54 -90.67
CA CYS A 599 -11.58 37.47 -89.59
C CYS A 599 -11.19 38.91 -89.95
N ASP A 600 -11.98 39.90 -89.50
CA ASP A 600 -11.74 41.35 -89.73
C ASP A 600 -10.31 41.75 -89.29
N THR A 601 -9.73 41.04 -88.32
CA THR A 601 -8.35 41.27 -87.89
C THR A 601 -7.38 40.67 -88.89
N GLY A 602 -6.98 41.46 -89.89
CA GLY A 602 -5.99 41.05 -90.89
C GLY A 602 -6.57 40.82 -92.28
N ASP A 603 -7.90 40.89 -92.43
CA ASP A 603 -8.56 41.02 -93.71
C ASP A 603 -8.45 42.45 -94.28
N ALA A 604 -8.39 42.55 -95.60
CA ALA A 604 -8.36 43.79 -96.36
C ALA A 604 -9.65 44.03 -97.16
N GLY A 605 -10.68 43.18 -96.98
CA GLY A 605 -11.94 43.14 -97.73
C GLY A 605 -13.21 43.53 -96.95
N ASP A 606 -13.09 43.89 -95.66
CA ASP A 606 -14.15 43.95 -94.63
C ASP A 606 -15.47 44.70 -94.97
N ASP A 607 -15.52 45.57 -95.99
CA ASP A 607 -16.70 46.40 -96.30
C ASP A 607 -17.61 45.89 -97.44
N ASN A 608 -17.19 44.80 -98.11
CA ASN A 608 -17.97 44.11 -99.15
C ASN A 608 -18.43 45.06 -100.29
N ASP A 609 -17.62 46.07 -100.63
CA ASP A 609 -17.87 47.07 -101.68
C ASP A 609 -17.45 46.62 -103.10
N GLY A 610 -16.78 45.46 -103.20
CA GLY A 610 -16.32 44.87 -104.45
C GLY A 610 -14.94 45.32 -104.94
N GLY A 611 -14.14 45.99 -104.10
CA GLY A 611 -12.80 46.50 -104.44
C GLY A 611 -11.69 46.05 -103.50
N ALA A 612 -11.03 44.92 -103.76
CA ALA A 612 -9.84 44.51 -103.01
C ALA A 612 -8.59 45.37 -103.35
N TYR A 613 -8.39 46.56 -102.75
CA TYR A 613 -7.09 47.27 -102.74
C TYR A 613 -6.83 48.13 -101.49
N THR A 614 -5.58 48.04 -101.01
CA THR A 614 -5.05 48.35 -99.69
C THR A 614 -4.89 49.83 -99.29
N THR A 615 -5.83 50.73 -99.58
CA THR A 615 -5.78 52.12 -99.04
C THR A 615 -7.14 52.77 -98.76
N GLU A 616 -8.12 52.02 -98.27
CA GLU A 616 -9.35 52.61 -97.72
C GLU A 616 -9.09 53.11 -96.28
N ASN A 617 -9.48 54.36 -95.99
CA ASN A 617 -9.29 55.00 -94.67
C ASN A 617 -10.55 54.90 -93.78
N GLU A 618 -11.53 54.08 -94.18
CA GLU A 618 -12.77 53.82 -93.45
C GLU A 618 -13.24 52.36 -93.66
N ALA A 619 -12.45 51.38 -93.20
CA ALA A 619 -12.59 49.93 -93.42
C ALA A 619 -13.93 49.25 -93.01
N LEU A 620 -14.93 49.99 -92.52
CA LEU A 620 -16.22 49.44 -92.10
C LEU A 620 -17.42 50.17 -92.73
N ASN A 621 -17.21 51.01 -93.76
CA ASN A 621 -18.24 51.86 -94.34
C ASN A 621 -18.52 51.56 -95.82
N ARG A 622 -19.42 50.60 -96.06
CA ARG A 622 -19.99 50.24 -97.38
C ARG A 622 -20.42 51.40 -98.31
N TYR A 623 -20.62 52.61 -97.79
CA TYR A 623 -21.12 53.75 -98.57
C TYR A 623 -20.04 54.76 -98.98
N ALA A 624 -18.79 54.56 -98.57
CA ALA A 624 -17.66 55.41 -98.96
C ALA A 624 -16.90 54.75 -100.11
N CYS A 625 -17.18 55.13 -101.35
CA CYS A 625 -16.41 54.69 -102.52
C CYS A 625 -15.70 55.89 -103.14
N ARG A 626 -14.47 55.71 -103.62
CA ARG A 626 -13.67 56.75 -104.29
C ARG A 626 -14.46 57.68 -105.26
N ASP A 627 -14.29 58.99 -105.08
CA ASP A 627 -14.57 60.06 -106.06
C ASP A 627 -13.51 60.03 -107.19
N ALA A 628 -13.73 59.24 -108.24
CA ALA A 628 -12.70 58.95 -109.24
C ALA A 628 -12.43 60.12 -110.20
N ASP A 629 -13.40 61.00 -110.42
CA ASP A 629 -13.26 62.21 -111.25
C ASP A 629 -13.04 63.50 -110.45
N ASN A 630 -13.04 63.37 -109.12
CA ASN A 630 -12.62 64.35 -108.13
C ASN A 630 -13.56 65.58 -108.10
N ASP A 631 -14.86 65.34 -108.33
CA ASP A 631 -15.93 66.33 -108.40
C ASP A 631 -16.58 66.66 -107.04
N GLY A 632 -16.24 65.89 -106.01
CA GLY A 632 -16.70 66.04 -104.63
C GLY A 632 -17.95 65.22 -104.28
N CYS A 633 -18.41 64.30 -105.13
CA CYS A 633 -19.45 63.31 -104.84
C CYS A 633 -18.91 61.88 -104.98
N ASP A 634 -19.31 60.97 -104.10
CA ASP A 634 -18.90 59.56 -104.22
C ASP A 634 -19.63 58.86 -105.37
N ASP A 635 -18.87 58.12 -106.17
CA ASP A 635 -19.32 57.44 -107.41
C ASP A 635 -20.34 56.32 -107.16
N CYS A 636 -20.52 55.89 -105.90
CA CYS A 636 -21.48 54.88 -105.48
C CYS A 636 -22.82 55.46 -104.95
N SER A 637 -22.99 56.79 -104.93
CA SER A 637 -24.24 57.42 -104.48
C SER A 637 -25.30 57.45 -105.59
N SER A 638 -26.50 56.90 -105.33
CA SER A 638 -27.64 56.87 -106.27
C SER A 638 -28.62 58.02 -106.09
#